data_AF-A0A0Q4S9B6-F1
#
_entry.id   AF-A0A0Q4S9B6-F1
#
_cell.length_a   1.000
_cell.length_b   1.000
_cell.length_c   1.000
_cell.angle_alpha   90.00
_cell.angle_beta   90.00
_cell.angle_gamma   90.00
#
_symmetry.space_group_name_H-M   'P 1'
#
loop_
_entity.id
_entity.type
_entity.pdbx_description
1 polymer ?
#
loop_
_entity_poly.entity_id
_entity_poly.type
_entity_poly.pdbx_seq_one_letter_code
_entity_poly.pdbx_strand_id
1 'polypeptide(L)'
;MAYLQGGEQVQLVHMNPKQPHIRFKLPPLNQLQVRILRKDYSVEMPTVHVDTLFFETEAARFSVVWRASVPIRRRIQEFNTIAVGPLDEQWWRARSLGLDESDCTNCGQPARQVT
;
A
#
# COMPACT_ATOMS: atom_id res chain seq x y z
N MET A 1 -4.56 -20.97 8.06
CA MET A 1 -5.53 -20.19 8.86
C MET A 1 -6.18 -19.16 7.95
N ALA A 2 -7.45 -18.84 8.16
CA ALA A 2 -8.14 -17.82 7.36
C ALA A 2 -7.82 -16.42 7.90
N TYR A 3 -7.39 -15.51 7.02
CA TYR A 3 -7.20 -14.09 7.34
C TYR A 3 -8.54 -13.35 7.30
N LEU A 4 -8.64 -12.23 8.02
CA LEU A 4 -9.80 -11.33 7.92
C LEU A 4 -9.93 -10.82 6.47
N GLN A 5 -11.16 -10.82 5.97
CA GLN A 5 -11.48 -10.39 4.61
C GLN A 5 -12.20 -9.03 4.58
N GLY A 6 -12.82 -8.64 5.70
CA GLY A 6 -13.81 -7.59 5.72
C GLY A 6 -15.21 -8.16 5.45
N GLY A 7 -16.23 -7.42 5.89
CA GLY A 7 -17.62 -7.87 5.84
C GLY A 7 -18.05 -8.78 7.00
N GLU A 8 -17.15 -9.16 7.90
CA GLU A 8 -17.49 -9.89 9.11
C GLU A 8 -18.35 -9.03 10.05
N GLN A 9 -19.24 -9.68 10.80
CA GLN A 9 -20.01 -9.03 11.86
C GLN A 9 -19.14 -8.95 13.12
N VAL A 10 -18.96 -7.75 13.65
CA VAL A 10 -18.24 -7.50 14.90
C VAL A 10 -19.25 -7.14 15.96
N GLN A 11 -19.11 -7.78 17.11
CA GLN A 11 -19.85 -7.44 18.32
C GLN A 11 -18.87 -7.18 19.46
N LEU A 12 -18.93 -5.97 20.02
CA LEU A 12 -18.22 -5.61 21.23
C LEU A 12 -19.20 -5.65 22.39
N VAL A 13 -18.88 -6.43 23.44
CA VAL A 13 -19.75 -6.64 24.61
C VAL A 13 -19.02 -6.19 25.86
N HIS A 14 -19.59 -5.22 26.58
CA HIS A 14 -19.02 -4.59 27.78
C HIS A 14 -17.61 -4.01 27.58
N MET A 15 -17.28 -3.61 26.35
CA MET A 15 -15.99 -3.02 25.99
C MET A 15 -16.03 -1.49 25.88
N ASN A 16 -17.21 -0.88 26.08
CA ASN A 16 -17.37 0.57 26.12
C ASN A 16 -18.28 0.92 27.32
N PRO A 17 -17.88 1.88 28.18
CA PRO A 17 -18.62 2.19 29.40
C PRO A 17 -19.98 2.87 29.13
N LYS A 18 -20.14 3.55 27.99
CA LYS A 18 -21.38 4.24 27.60
C LYS A 18 -22.31 3.33 26.79
N GLN A 19 -21.77 2.36 26.08
CA GLN A 19 -22.52 1.48 25.20
C GLN A 19 -22.11 0.01 25.42
N PRO A 20 -22.88 -0.76 26.23
CA PRO A 20 -22.51 -2.12 26.61
C PRO A 20 -22.57 -3.11 25.44
N HIS A 21 -23.28 -2.77 24.36
CA HIS A 21 -23.36 -3.59 23.15
C HIS A 21 -23.18 -2.72 21.91
N ILE A 22 -22.07 -2.92 21.20
CA ILE A 22 -21.79 -2.27 19.92
C ILE A 22 -21.75 -3.35 18.84
N ARG A 23 -22.47 -3.14 17.73
CA ARG A 23 -22.50 -4.05 16.58
C ARG A 23 -22.27 -3.27 15.30
N PHE A 24 -21.40 -3.79 14.46
CA PHE A 24 -21.14 -3.23 13.13
C PHE A 24 -20.55 -4.29 12.22
N LYS A 25 -20.59 -4.03 10.92
CA LYS A 25 -19.96 -4.85 9.90
C LYS A 25 -18.61 -4.25 9.54
N LEU A 26 -17.57 -5.05 9.45
CA LEU A 26 -16.29 -4.55 8.94
C LEU A 26 -16.47 -4.10 7.48
N PRO A 27 -15.85 -2.98 7.08
CA PRO A 27 -15.77 -2.64 5.66
C PRO A 27 -14.96 -3.74 4.93
N PRO A 28 -15.05 -3.83 3.59
CA PRO A 28 -14.16 -4.69 2.83
C PRO A 28 -12.69 -4.34 3.13
N LEU A 29 -11.86 -5.35 3.48
CA LEU A 29 -10.45 -5.15 3.85
C LEU A 29 -9.49 -5.84 2.86
N ASN A 30 -9.99 -6.76 2.03
CA ASN A 30 -9.21 -7.55 1.09
C ASN A 30 -8.91 -6.86 -0.25
N GLN A 31 -9.24 -5.57 -0.38
CA GLN A 31 -9.08 -4.81 -1.62
C GLN A 31 -7.75 -4.04 -1.72
N LEU A 32 -6.95 -4.04 -0.65
CA LEU A 32 -5.68 -3.31 -0.63
C LEU A 32 -4.67 -3.95 -1.58
N GLN A 33 -4.28 -3.23 -2.62
CA GLN A 33 -3.22 -3.64 -3.53
C GLN A 33 -1.88 -3.05 -3.12
N VAL A 34 -0.82 -3.84 -3.24
CA VAL A 34 0.57 -3.38 -3.07
C VAL A 34 1.36 -3.77 -4.31
N ARG A 35 2.11 -2.81 -4.85
CA ARG A 35 3.06 -3.03 -5.95
C ARG A 35 4.44 -2.60 -5.50
N ILE A 36 5.43 -3.45 -5.75
CA ILE A 36 6.83 -3.20 -5.41
C ILE A 36 7.62 -3.13 -6.70
N LEU A 37 8.19 -1.96 -6.96
CA LEU A 37 9.16 -1.74 -8.03
C LEU A 37 10.56 -1.89 -7.46
N ARG A 38 11.35 -2.79 -8.03
CA ARG A 38 12.76 -2.99 -7.70
C ARG A 38 13.64 -2.13 -8.61
N LYS A 39 14.90 -1.94 -8.23
CA LYS A 39 15.88 -1.15 -9.00
C LYS A 39 16.29 -1.77 -10.34
N ASP A 40 16.03 -3.06 -10.51
CA ASP A 40 16.17 -3.76 -11.80
C ASP A 40 14.91 -3.62 -12.68
N TYR A 41 13.98 -2.73 -12.31
CA TYR A 41 12.69 -2.50 -12.93
C TYR A 41 11.73 -3.70 -12.90
N SER A 42 12.04 -4.76 -12.15
CA SER A 42 11.09 -5.84 -11.93
C SER A 42 9.97 -5.39 -10.97
N VAL A 43 8.75 -5.81 -11.28
CA VAL A 43 7.54 -5.52 -10.49
C VAL A 43 7.09 -6.77 -9.77
N GLU A 44 6.78 -6.62 -8.49
CA GLU A 44 6.22 -7.68 -7.65
C GLU A 44 4.90 -7.20 -7.04
N MET A 45 3.89 -8.07 -7.05
CA MET A 45 2.56 -7.79 -6.50
C MET A 45 2.29 -8.81 -5.39
N PRO A 46 2.85 -8.60 -4.18
CA PRO A 46 2.70 -9.56 -3.10
C PRO A 46 1.23 -9.66 -2.68
N THR A 47 0.83 -10.86 -2.25
CA THR A 47 -0.42 -11.01 -1.51
C THR A 47 -0.29 -10.30 -0.17
N VAL A 48 -1.30 -9.53 0.18
CA VAL A 48 -1.35 -8.76 1.42
C VAL A 48 -2.47 -9.30 2.28
N HIS A 49 -2.16 -9.59 3.53
CA HIS A 49 -3.11 -10.16 4.48
C HIS A 49 -3.43 -9.18 5.60
N VAL A 50 -4.71 -9.11 5.98
CA VAL A 50 -5.12 -8.42 7.21
C VAL A 50 -4.60 -9.24 8.39
N ASP A 51 -3.62 -8.69 9.08
CA ASP A 51 -2.90 -9.38 10.15
C ASP A 51 -3.43 -8.97 11.53
N THR A 52 -3.75 -7.69 11.70
CA THR A 52 -4.19 -7.15 12.99
C THR A 52 -5.40 -6.25 12.81
N LEU A 53 -6.37 -6.40 13.71
CA LEU A 53 -7.49 -5.49 13.91
C LEU A 53 -7.45 -5.00 15.35
N PHE A 54 -7.40 -3.68 15.54
CA PHE A 54 -7.28 -3.04 16.85
C PHE A 54 -8.44 -2.09 17.09
N PHE A 55 -9.10 -2.20 18.24
CA PHE A 55 -10.27 -1.38 18.58
C PHE A 55 -9.94 -0.36 19.67
N GLU A 56 -10.28 0.90 19.40
CA GLU A 56 -10.25 1.99 20.37
C GLU A 56 -11.71 2.32 20.70
N THR A 57 -12.25 1.58 21.65
CA THR A 57 -13.70 1.49 21.86
C THR A 57 -14.31 2.80 22.37
N GLU A 58 -13.60 3.55 23.21
CA GLU A 58 -14.05 4.87 23.70
C GLU A 58 -14.02 5.95 22.62
N ALA A 59 -13.06 5.85 21.69
CA ALA A 59 -12.92 6.75 20.54
C ALA A 59 -13.77 6.33 19.34
N ALA A 60 -14.54 5.23 19.46
CA ALA A 60 -15.39 4.68 18.40
C ALA A 60 -14.66 4.49 17.06
N ARG A 61 -13.38 4.07 17.11
CA ARG A 61 -12.56 3.82 15.92
C ARG A 61 -11.82 2.50 16.03
N PHE A 62 -11.35 2.02 14.89
CA PHE A 62 -10.47 0.86 14.84
C PHE A 62 -9.36 1.10 13.82
N SER A 63 -8.26 0.40 14.01
CA SER A 63 -7.11 0.38 13.11
C SER A 63 -6.89 -1.01 12.56
N VAL A 64 -6.45 -1.09 11.32
CA VAL A 64 -6.16 -2.35 10.63
C VAL A 64 -4.71 -2.33 10.18
N VAL A 65 -4.01 -3.45 10.38
CA VAL A 65 -2.65 -3.65 9.86
C VAL A 65 -2.70 -4.74 8.81
N TRP A 66 -2.16 -4.40 7.65
CA TRP A 66 -1.91 -5.32 6.56
C TRP A 66 -0.43 -5.73 6.56
N ARG A 67 -0.16 -7.01 6.35
CA ARG A 67 1.20 -7.56 6.26
C ARG A 67 1.40 -8.24 4.92
N ALA A 68 2.55 -7.93 4.30
CA ALA A 68 3.10 -8.63 3.16
C ALA A 68 4.54 -9.01 3.48
N SER A 69 5.07 -10.02 2.81
CA SER A 69 6.47 -10.42 2.95
C SER A 69 7.04 -10.72 1.58
N VAL A 70 8.19 -10.10 1.29
CA VAL A 70 8.86 -10.19 0.00
C VAL A 70 10.33 -10.50 0.25
N PRO A 71 10.89 -11.53 -0.41
CA PRO A 71 12.28 -11.90 -0.20
C PRO A 71 13.22 -10.82 -0.75
N ILE A 72 14.30 -10.59 -0.01
CA ILE A 72 15.46 -9.84 -0.50
C ILE A 72 16.26 -10.76 -1.42
N ARG A 73 16.54 -10.33 -2.65
CA ARG A 73 17.28 -11.11 -3.66
C ARG A 73 18.78 -10.89 -3.59
N ARG A 74 19.21 -9.64 -3.41
CA ARG A 74 20.61 -9.23 -3.42
C ARG A 74 20.99 -8.36 -2.22
N ARG A 75 20.24 -7.29 -1.94
CA ARG A 75 20.54 -6.34 -0.84
C ARG A 75 19.32 -5.54 -0.43
N ILE A 76 19.31 -5.03 0.80
CA ILE A 76 18.17 -4.29 1.36
C ILE A 76 17.78 -3.05 0.53
N GLN A 77 18.72 -2.41 -0.17
CA GLN A 77 18.46 -1.24 -1.01
C GLN A 77 17.99 -1.58 -2.43
N GLU A 78 17.56 -2.81 -2.72
CA GLU A 78 17.10 -3.22 -4.05
C GLU A 78 15.67 -2.76 -4.39
N PHE A 79 14.91 -2.32 -3.39
CA PHE A 79 13.59 -1.74 -3.58
C PHE A 79 13.72 -0.28 -4.01
N ASN A 80 13.00 0.10 -5.07
CA ASN A 80 12.94 1.48 -5.56
C ASN A 80 11.67 2.18 -5.05
N THR A 81 10.50 1.58 -5.27
CA THR A 81 9.21 2.17 -4.92
C THR A 81 8.28 1.10 -4.38
N ILE A 82 7.55 1.41 -3.30
CA ILE A 82 6.45 0.59 -2.78
C ILE A 82 5.19 1.45 -2.88
N ALA A 83 4.27 1.02 -3.73
CA ALA A 83 3.03 1.72 -3.99
C ALA A 83 1.87 0.94 -3.34
N VAL A 84 1.03 1.64 -2.58
CA VAL A 84 -0.02 1.05 -1.73
C VAL A 84 -1.36 1.70 -2.06
N GLY A 85 -2.39 0.89 -2.29
CA GLY A 85 -3.75 1.36 -2.54
C GLY A 85 -4.07 1.58 -4.03
N PRO A 86 -5.12 2.35 -4.34
CA PRO A 86 -5.47 2.69 -5.72
C PRO A 86 -4.36 3.55 -6.32
N LEU A 87 -3.88 3.16 -7.50
CA LEU A 87 -2.80 3.84 -8.19
C LEU A 87 -3.29 4.43 -9.50
N ASP A 88 -2.84 5.65 -9.79
CA ASP A 88 -2.96 6.22 -11.12
C ASP A 88 -2.09 5.41 -12.10
N GLU A 89 -2.69 4.93 -13.19
CA GLU A 89 -2.02 4.04 -14.13
C GLU A 89 -0.92 4.76 -14.92
N GLN A 90 -1.11 6.05 -15.22
CA GLN A 90 -0.15 6.83 -15.99
C GLN A 90 1.11 7.09 -15.15
N TRP A 91 0.93 7.51 -13.90
CA TRP A 91 2.02 7.65 -12.93
C TRP A 91 2.76 6.33 -12.73
N TRP A 92 2.03 5.22 -12.53
CA TRP A 92 2.68 3.91 -12.35
C TRP A 92 3.47 3.47 -13.58
N ARG A 93 2.94 3.72 -14.79
CA ARG A 93 3.65 3.43 -16.04
C ARG A 93 4.92 4.27 -16.16
N ALA A 94 4.84 5.56 -15.93
CA ALA A 94 5.99 6.44 -16.03
C ALA A 94 7.05 6.09 -14.97
N ARG A 95 6.65 5.74 -13.74
CA ARG A 95 7.53 5.26 -12.67
C ARG A 95 8.23 3.95 -13.02
N SER A 96 7.47 2.95 -13.47
CA SER A 96 7.99 1.62 -13.81
C SER A 96 8.87 1.60 -15.06
N LEU A 97 8.73 2.59 -15.95
CA LEU A 97 9.60 2.77 -17.12
C LEU A 97 10.78 3.71 -16.87
N GLY A 98 10.88 4.31 -15.67
CA GLY A 98 11.92 5.32 -15.38
C GLY A 98 11.74 6.63 -16.13
N LEU A 99 10.55 6.92 -16.66
CA LEU A 99 10.22 8.14 -17.40
C LEU A 99 9.94 9.34 -16.48
N ASP A 100 9.63 9.08 -15.20
CA ASP A 100 9.47 10.12 -14.17
C ASP A 100 10.78 10.86 -13.89
N GLU A 101 11.91 10.18 -14.10
CA GLU A 101 13.24 10.78 -14.01
C GLU A 101 13.58 11.47 -15.32
N SER A 102 12.72 12.41 -15.73
CA SER A 102 13.10 13.49 -16.64
C SER A 102 14.08 14.46 -15.97
N ASP A 103 15.04 13.92 -15.23
CA ASP A 103 16.30 14.55 -14.82
C ASP A 103 17.39 14.08 -15.80
N CYS A 104 17.08 14.15 -17.09
CA CYS A 104 18.07 14.17 -18.17
C CYS A 104 18.75 15.56 -18.15
N THR A 105 19.27 16.00 -16.99
CA THR A 105 19.95 17.30 -16.83
C THR A 105 21.26 17.39 -17.62
N ASN A 106 21.66 16.30 -18.30
CA ASN A 106 22.80 16.28 -19.20
C ASN A 106 22.53 15.64 -20.57
N CYS A 107 21.26 15.50 -20.99
CA CYS A 107 20.93 15.08 -22.34
C CYS A 107 21.00 16.33 -23.23
N GLY A 108 22.21 16.60 -23.73
CA GLY A 108 22.61 17.85 -24.38
C GLY A 108 21.58 18.39 -25.37
N GLN A 109 21.09 19.61 -25.09
CA GLN A 109 20.47 20.41 -26.12
C GLN A 109 21.56 20.85 -27.10
N PRO A 110 21.44 20.59 -28.42
CA PRO A 110 22.33 21.20 -29.38
C PRO A 110 22.15 22.71 -29.30
N ALA A 111 23.27 23.42 -29.09
CA ALA A 111 23.32 24.87 -28.98
C ALA A 111 22.59 25.49 -30.18
N ARG A 112 21.48 26.18 -29.91
CA ARG A 112 20.76 26.96 -30.90
C ARG A 112 21.62 28.19 -31.19
N GLN A 113 22.42 28.14 -32.25
CA GLN A 113 23.12 29.32 -32.76
C GLN A 113 22.08 30.32 -33.24
N VAL A 114 22.09 31.49 -32.61
CA VAL A 114 21.33 32.66 -33.04
C VAL A 114 22.24 33.44 -33.99
N THR A 115 21.84 33.51 -35.26
CA THR A 115 22.26 34.54 -36.22
C THR A 115 21.25 35.65 -36.27
#